data_AF-A0A954SE84-F1
#
_entry.id   AF-A0A954SE84-F1
#
_cell.length_a   1.000
_cell.length_b   1.000
_cell.length_c   1.000
_cell.angle_alpha   90.00
_cell.angle_beta   90.00
_cell.angle_gamma   90.00
#
_symmetry.space_group_name_H-M   'P 1'
#
loop_
_entity.id
_entity.type
_entity.pdbx_description
1 polymer ?
#
loop_
_entity_poly.entity_id
_entity_poly.type
_entity_poly.pdbx_seq_one_letter_code
_entity_poly.pdbx_strand_id
1 'polypeptide(L)'
;MPPVPSISDPGLWLKYLSGLTSPIIVGAAVFHLFCYVVLTIWYRRDLSVIAGCLEDFTRGLKFRSVLGRAASLTNQIDAFVEDINDVVNDPTRIEERSECLRRMHILDERRSYLESLSFETAGNVARTMIEAYPLAGVLGTILAIGSALQTPDAAVDTATTMSSIVLRFGEAIWSTFCGLAAAILLMFINSMLETRFDRLNQSRAHVRDVVAKAKRELAMSAALTMSRDAATRSESGITTGAAT
;
A
#
# COMPACT_ATOMS: atom_id res chain seq x y z
N MET A 1 28.26 -10.44 -23.34
CA MET A 1 27.22 -9.70 -24.08
C MET A 1 27.36 -10.04 -25.55
N PRO A 2 26.31 -10.54 -26.22
CA PRO A 2 26.31 -10.68 -27.67
C PRO A 2 26.29 -9.30 -28.35
N PRO A 3 26.90 -9.16 -29.55
CA PRO A 3 26.92 -7.92 -30.31
C PRO A 3 25.51 -7.50 -30.78
N VAL A 4 25.21 -6.20 -30.75
CA VAL A 4 23.93 -5.65 -31.22
C VAL A 4 23.84 -5.78 -32.75
N PRO A 5 22.78 -6.39 -33.31
CA PRO A 5 22.65 -6.57 -34.75
C PRO A 5 22.39 -5.26 -35.51
N SER A 6 22.87 -5.16 -36.76
CA SER A 6 22.58 -4.04 -37.67
C SER A 6 21.12 -4.06 -38.12
N ILE A 7 20.52 -2.87 -38.35
CA ILE A 7 19.09 -2.68 -38.67
C ILE A 7 18.62 -3.40 -39.94
N SER A 8 19.54 -3.79 -40.84
CA SER A 8 19.25 -4.34 -42.16
C SER A 8 18.85 -5.82 -42.21
N ASP A 9 18.87 -6.57 -41.11
CA ASP A 9 18.58 -8.02 -41.12
C ASP A 9 17.54 -8.43 -40.05
N PRO A 10 16.23 -8.50 -40.39
CA PRO A 10 15.16 -8.74 -39.42
C PRO A 10 15.22 -10.13 -38.77
N GLY A 11 15.80 -11.13 -39.44
CA GLY A 11 15.96 -12.49 -38.89
C GLY A 11 16.98 -12.55 -37.74
N LEU A 12 18.00 -11.68 -37.79
CA LEU A 12 19.02 -11.55 -36.75
C LEU A 12 18.45 -10.89 -35.48
N TRP A 13 17.54 -9.93 -35.65
CA TRP A 13 16.80 -9.30 -34.55
C TRP A 13 15.87 -10.29 -33.82
N LEU A 14 15.16 -11.15 -34.56
CA LEU A 14 14.29 -12.17 -33.95
C LEU A 14 15.07 -13.19 -33.13
N LYS A 15 16.24 -13.63 -33.62
CA LYS A 15 17.14 -14.53 -32.88
C LYS A 15 17.69 -13.88 -31.61
N TYR A 16 18.05 -12.60 -31.67
CA TYR A 16 18.53 -11.84 -30.51
C TYR A 16 17.42 -11.63 -29.48
N LEU A 17 16.23 -11.20 -29.92
CA LEU A 17 15.08 -10.96 -29.05
C LEU A 17 14.58 -12.25 -28.39
N SER A 18 14.50 -13.37 -29.13
CA SER A 18 14.13 -14.69 -28.60
C SER A 18 15.00 -15.09 -27.41
N GLY A 19 16.32 -15.09 -27.57
CA GLY A 19 17.26 -15.47 -26.50
C GLY A 19 17.26 -14.51 -25.31
N LEU A 20 16.83 -13.27 -25.50
CA LEU A 20 16.77 -12.24 -24.46
C LEU A 20 15.46 -12.26 -23.65
N THR A 21 14.39 -12.89 -24.16
CA THR A 21 13.07 -12.89 -23.50
C THR A 21 13.10 -13.50 -22.11
N SER A 22 13.62 -14.72 -21.97
CA SER A 22 13.73 -15.43 -20.68
C SER A 22 14.50 -14.64 -19.61
N PRO A 23 15.73 -14.14 -19.86
CA PRO A 23 16.45 -13.35 -18.87
C PRO A 23 15.79 -12.00 -18.58
N ILE A 24 15.12 -11.37 -19.55
CA ILE A 24 14.33 -10.15 -19.31
C ILE A 24 13.17 -10.43 -18.36
N ILE A 25 12.42 -11.51 -18.59
CA ILE A 25 11.29 -11.91 -17.73
C ILE A 25 11.79 -12.13 -16.30
N VAL A 26 12.88 -12.87 -16.13
CA VAL A 26 13.47 -13.12 -14.81
C VAL A 26 13.96 -11.82 -14.17
N GLY A 27 14.67 -10.96 -14.91
CA GLY A 27 15.14 -9.67 -14.42
C GLY A 27 14.00 -8.75 -13.98
N ALA A 28 12.94 -8.68 -14.78
CA ALA A 28 11.73 -7.95 -14.43
C ALA A 28 11.06 -8.53 -13.18
N ALA A 29 10.99 -9.85 -13.03
CA ALA A 29 10.42 -10.51 -11.84
C ALA A 29 11.19 -10.19 -10.57
N VAL A 30 12.53 -10.19 -10.64
CA VAL A 30 13.40 -9.78 -9.53
C VAL A 30 13.18 -8.31 -9.18
N PHE A 31 13.07 -7.44 -10.19
CA PHE A 31 12.75 -6.03 -9.96
C PHE A 31 11.36 -5.84 -9.32
N HIS A 32 10.34 -6.58 -9.76
CA HIS A 32 9.02 -6.54 -9.11
C HIS A 32 9.08 -7.00 -7.66
N LEU A 33 9.85 -8.04 -7.36
CA LEU A 33 10.08 -8.50 -6.00
C LEU A 33 10.73 -7.41 -5.15
N PHE A 34 11.71 -6.69 -5.70
CA PHE A 34 12.31 -5.53 -5.04
C PHE A 34 11.28 -4.42 -4.78
N CYS A 35 10.40 -4.12 -5.75
CA CYS A 35 9.30 -3.18 -5.54
C CYS A 35 8.37 -3.62 -4.39
N TYR A 36 8.06 -4.91 -4.27
CA TYR A 36 7.29 -5.44 -3.13
C TYR A 36 8.01 -5.27 -1.79
N VAL A 37 9.33 -5.42 -1.76
CA VAL A 37 10.13 -5.14 -0.56
C VAL A 37 10.03 -3.67 -0.19
N VAL A 38 10.17 -2.75 -1.15
CA VAL A 38 10.01 -1.31 -0.94
C VAL A 38 8.61 -0.98 -0.43
N LEU A 39 7.55 -1.54 -1.03
CA LEU A 39 6.17 -1.38 -0.57
C LEU A 39 5.97 -1.90 0.86
N THR A 40 6.60 -3.03 1.20
CA THR A 40 6.55 -3.58 2.56
C THR A 40 7.22 -2.65 3.58
N ILE A 41 8.36 -2.05 3.23
CA ILE A 41 9.04 -1.06 4.08
C ILE A 41 8.14 0.18 4.25
N TRP A 42 7.55 0.66 3.16
CA TRP A 42 6.66 1.82 3.17
C TRP A 42 5.43 1.58 4.06
N TYR A 43 4.81 0.40 3.93
CA TYR A 43 3.73 -0.06 4.79
C TYR A 43 4.09 -0.01 6.29
N ARG A 44 5.27 -0.55 6.67
CA ARG A 44 5.69 -0.55 8.09
C ARG A 44 5.97 0.85 8.61
N ARG A 45 6.58 1.70 7.78
CA ARG A 45 6.84 3.11 8.10
C ARG A 45 5.53 3.85 8.34
N ASP A 46 4.56 3.67 7.46
CA ASP A 46 3.26 4.34 7.56
C ASP A 46 2.47 3.91 8.80
N LEU A 47 2.46 2.61 9.14
CA LEU A 47 1.89 2.14 10.41
C LEU A 47 2.57 2.77 11.61
N SER A 48 3.91 2.89 11.59
CA SER A 48 4.66 3.51 12.68
C SER A 48 4.35 4.99 12.84
N VAL A 49 4.12 5.71 11.74
CA VAL A 49 3.71 7.12 11.77
C VAL A 49 2.32 7.26 12.37
N ILE A 50 1.37 6.40 11.97
CA ILE A 50 0.01 6.40 12.53
C ILE A 50 0.05 6.10 14.03
N ALA A 51 0.74 5.03 14.44
CA ALA A 51 0.85 4.67 15.85
C ALA A 51 1.48 5.79 16.70
N GLY A 52 2.55 6.44 16.21
CA GLY A 52 3.17 7.59 16.88
C GLY A 52 2.22 8.78 17.00
N CYS A 53 1.41 9.04 15.96
CA CYS A 53 0.40 10.09 15.96
C CYS A 53 -0.70 9.83 17.01
N LEU A 54 -1.20 8.58 17.11
CA LEU A 54 -2.18 8.20 18.13
C LEU A 54 -1.57 8.18 19.54
N GLU A 55 -0.30 7.84 19.68
CA GLU A 55 0.41 7.95 20.96
C GLU A 55 0.47 9.41 21.43
N ASP A 56 0.82 10.35 20.55
CA ASP A 56 0.81 11.78 20.88
C ASP A 56 -0.61 12.28 21.27
N PHE A 57 -1.64 11.74 20.60
CA PHE A 57 -3.05 12.00 20.93
C PHE A 57 -3.40 11.54 22.36
N THR A 58 -3.06 10.31 22.71
CA THR A 58 -3.47 9.65 23.96
C THR A 58 -2.58 9.95 25.17
N ARG A 59 -1.40 10.56 24.98
CA ARG A 59 -0.40 10.83 26.04
C ARG A 59 -0.90 11.69 27.23
N GLY A 60 -2.08 12.30 27.14
CA GLY A 60 -2.68 13.14 28.18
C GLY A 60 -3.86 12.50 28.93
N LEU A 61 -4.29 11.31 28.52
CA LEU A 61 -5.43 10.63 29.14
C LEU A 61 -4.96 9.85 30.38
N LYS A 62 -5.72 9.92 31.49
CA LYS A 62 -5.35 9.22 32.74
C LYS A 62 -5.44 7.70 32.61
N PHE A 63 -6.37 7.21 31.81
CA PHE A 63 -6.57 5.78 31.54
C PHE A 63 -6.14 5.50 30.10
N ARG A 64 -4.86 5.14 29.92
CA ARG A 64 -4.28 4.78 28.63
C ARG A 64 -4.02 3.28 28.59
N SER A 65 -4.39 2.65 27.49
CA SER A 65 -3.99 1.29 27.18
C SER A 65 -2.48 1.24 26.88
N VAL A 66 -1.67 0.90 27.89
CA VAL A 66 -0.21 0.73 27.73
C VAL A 66 0.07 -0.66 27.17
N LEU A 67 -0.02 -0.81 25.84
CA LEU A 67 0.48 -2.02 25.20
C LEU A 67 2.02 -1.97 25.12
N GLY A 68 2.67 -3.07 25.51
CA GLY A 68 4.12 -3.18 25.43
C GLY A 68 4.64 -3.00 24.00
N ARG A 69 5.86 -2.49 23.84
CA ARG A 69 6.53 -2.24 22.54
C ARG A 69 6.61 -3.46 21.60
N ALA A 70 6.32 -4.66 22.11
CA ALA A 70 6.24 -5.92 21.36
C ALA A 70 4.85 -6.22 20.74
N ALA A 71 3.81 -5.46 21.09
CA ALA A 71 2.47 -5.63 20.51
C ALA A 71 2.45 -5.20 19.03
N SER A 72 1.65 -5.90 18.21
CA SER A 72 1.41 -5.50 16.82
C SER A 72 0.97 -4.03 16.75
N LEU A 73 1.52 -3.25 15.81
CA LEU A 73 1.16 -1.85 15.64
C LEU A 73 -0.35 -1.68 15.38
N THR A 74 -0.98 -2.63 14.71
CA THR A 74 -2.44 -2.64 14.51
C THR A 74 -3.19 -2.70 15.83
N ASN A 75 -2.80 -3.60 16.75
CA ASN A 75 -3.46 -3.72 18.05
C ASN A 75 -3.24 -2.48 18.92
N GLN A 76 -2.08 -1.82 18.77
CA GLN A 76 -1.83 -0.54 19.45
C GLN A 76 -2.78 0.55 18.92
N ILE A 77 -2.96 0.63 17.59
CA ILE A 77 -3.90 1.56 16.97
C ILE A 77 -5.33 1.30 17.46
N ASP A 78 -5.78 0.05 17.48
CA ASP A 78 -7.13 -0.32 17.92
C ASP A 78 -7.36 0.02 19.40
N ALA A 79 -6.37 -0.25 20.26
CA ALA A 79 -6.46 0.10 21.68
C ALA A 79 -6.51 1.62 21.91
N PHE A 80 -5.72 2.40 21.17
CA PHE A 80 -5.79 3.86 21.27
C PHE A 80 -7.11 4.41 20.74
N VAL A 81 -7.68 3.81 19.70
CA VAL A 81 -9.02 4.16 19.20
C VAL A 81 -10.08 3.92 20.27
N GLU A 82 -9.98 2.81 21.00
CA GLU A 82 -10.89 2.50 22.11
C GLU A 82 -10.75 3.51 23.25
N ASP A 83 -9.51 3.85 23.65
CA ASP A 83 -9.25 4.87 24.67
C ASP A 83 -9.92 6.22 24.31
N ILE A 84 -9.94 6.59 23.01
CA ILE A 84 -10.62 7.81 22.53
C ILE A 84 -12.14 7.67 22.64
N ASN A 85 -12.69 6.53 22.20
CA ASN A 85 -14.13 6.27 22.29
C ASN A 85 -14.61 6.32 23.75
N ASP A 86 -13.87 5.75 24.69
CA ASP A 86 -14.19 5.77 26.11
C ASP A 86 -14.31 7.19 26.67
N VAL A 87 -13.35 8.06 26.33
CA VAL A 87 -13.35 9.47 26.78
C VAL A 87 -14.48 10.27 26.12
N VAL A 88 -14.79 9.99 24.86
CA VAL A 88 -15.85 10.68 24.13
C VAL A 88 -17.23 10.27 24.65
N ASN A 89 -17.43 8.99 24.94
CA ASN A 89 -18.70 8.42 25.39
C ASN A 89 -19.01 8.66 26.87
N ASP A 90 -18.01 8.94 27.72
CA ASP A 90 -18.20 9.26 29.14
C ASP A 90 -18.34 10.78 29.37
N PRO A 91 -19.57 11.31 29.57
CA PRO A 91 -19.78 12.74 29.75
C PRO A 91 -19.25 13.28 31.09
N THR A 92 -18.89 12.42 32.04
CA THR A 92 -18.40 12.83 33.36
C THR A 92 -16.94 13.30 33.35
N ARG A 93 -16.19 12.97 32.29
CA ARG A 93 -14.75 13.25 32.16
C ARG A 93 -14.46 14.58 31.46
N ILE A 94 -15.01 15.68 32.01
CA ILE A 94 -14.98 17.01 31.38
C ILE A 94 -13.55 17.50 31.08
N GLU A 95 -12.61 17.30 32.01
CA GLU A 95 -11.20 17.69 31.86
C GLU A 95 -10.52 16.93 30.71
N GLU A 96 -10.65 15.60 30.67
CA GLU A 96 -10.09 14.74 29.62
C GLU A 96 -10.69 15.05 28.24
N ARG A 97 -11.99 15.36 28.17
CA ARG A 97 -12.68 15.77 26.95
C ARG A 97 -12.14 17.08 26.39
N SER A 98 -11.90 18.08 27.24
CA SER A 98 -11.32 19.37 26.82
C SER A 98 -9.87 19.22 26.32
N GLU A 99 -9.07 18.41 26.98
CA GLU A 99 -7.68 18.14 26.61
C GLU A 99 -7.61 17.35 25.29
N CYS A 100 -8.50 16.37 25.12
CA CYS A 100 -8.68 15.60 23.89
C CYS A 100 -9.04 16.52 22.70
N LEU A 101 -10.02 17.43 22.88
CA LEU A 101 -10.40 18.40 21.85
C LEU A 101 -9.24 19.31 21.45
N ARG A 102 -8.49 19.85 22.43
CA ARG A 102 -7.34 20.71 22.18
C ARG A 102 -6.27 20.02 21.32
N ARG A 103 -5.93 18.77 21.66
CA ARG A 103 -4.93 17.99 20.93
C ARG A 103 -5.39 17.60 19.54
N MET A 104 -6.68 17.31 19.39
CA MET A 104 -7.26 16.99 18.10
C MET A 104 -7.19 18.16 17.12
N HIS A 105 -7.32 19.40 17.60
CA HIS A 105 -7.07 20.59 16.78
C HIS A 105 -5.62 20.71 16.32
N ILE A 106 -4.65 20.46 17.21
CA ILE A 106 -3.21 20.53 16.90
C ILE A 106 -2.80 19.42 15.90
N LEU A 107 -3.41 18.23 15.99
CA LEU A 107 -3.10 17.12 15.10
C LEU A 107 -3.75 17.23 13.72
N ASP A 108 -4.94 17.83 13.60
CA ASP A 108 -5.61 18.05 12.31
C ASP A 108 -4.75 18.92 11.37
N GLU A 109 -3.90 19.79 11.93
CA GLU A 109 -2.90 20.57 11.17
C GLU A 109 -1.78 19.70 10.57
N ARG A 110 -1.53 18.49 11.10
CA ARG A 110 -0.51 17.55 10.59
C ARG A 110 -1.03 16.60 9.52
N ARG A 111 -2.24 16.82 8.98
CA ARG A 111 -3.06 15.97 8.06
C ARG A 111 -2.38 15.19 6.93
N SER A 112 -1.11 15.45 6.62
CA SER A 112 -0.29 14.71 5.66
C SER A 112 -0.19 13.19 5.92
N TYR A 113 -0.63 12.69 7.08
CA TYR A 113 -0.62 11.25 7.39
C TYR A 113 -1.83 10.47 6.85
N LEU A 114 -2.89 11.15 6.36
CA LEU A 114 -4.15 10.53 5.92
C LEU A 114 -4.30 10.36 4.40
N GLU A 115 -3.48 11.04 3.60
CA GLU A 115 -3.52 10.92 2.14
C GLU A 115 -2.31 10.12 1.66
N SER A 116 -2.51 8.81 1.50
CA SER A 116 -1.53 7.95 0.85
C SER A 116 -2.12 7.30 -0.39
N LEU A 117 -2.73 8.13 -1.25
CA LEU A 117 -3.18 7.72 -2.59
C LEU A 117 -2.04 7.09 -3.39
N SER A 118 -0.80 7.50 -3.13
CA SER A 118 0.41 6.96 -3.77
C SER A 118 0.68 5.49 -3.39
N PHE A 119 0.47 5.09 -2.14
CA PHE A 119 0.63 3.70 -1.71
C PHE A 119 -0.45 2.79 -2.33
N GLU A 120 -1.71 3.23 -2.31
CA GLU A 120 -2.81 2.48 -2.91
C GLU A 120 -2.64 2.33 -4.42
N THR A 121 -2.25 3.42 -5.11
CA THR A 121 -1.94 3.38 -6.54
C THR A 121 -0.79 2.44 -6.84
N ALA A 122 0.31 2.51 -6.08
CA ALA A 122 1.47 1.66 -6.29
C ALA A 122 1.16 0.18 -6.04
N GLY A 123 0.36 -0.14 -5.02
CA GLY A 123 -0.12 -1.50 -4.75
C GLY A 123 -1.00 -2.06 -5.87
N ASN A 124 -1.96 -1.26 -6.35
CA ASN A 124 -2.83 -1.67 -7.47
C ASN A 124 -2.05 -1.86 -8.77
N VAL A 125 -1.13 -0.96 -9.09
CA VAL A 125 -0.25 -1.09 -10.28
C VAL A 125 0.60 -2.35 -10.20
N ALA A 126 1.23 -2.62 -9.05
CA ALA A 126 2.06 -3.81 -8.85
C ALA A 126 1.25 -5.11 -9.04
N ARG A 127 -0.01 -5.15 -8.57
CA ARG A 127 -0.92 -6.28 -8.76
C ARG A 127 -1.23 -6.52 -10.24
N THR A 128 -1.68 -5.49 -10.96
CA THR A 128 -2.05 -5.62 -12.38
C THR A 128 -0.85 -6.02 -13.24
N MET A 129 0.35 -5.53 -12.91
CA MET A 129 1.56 -5.89 -13.64
C MET A 129 1.92 -7.38 -13.59
N ILE A 130 1.39 -8.16 -12.64
CA ILE A 130 1.60 -9.61 -12.58
C ILE A 130 1.03 -10.30 -13.82
N GLU A 131 -0.09 -9.79 -14.34
CA GLU A 131 -0.78 -10.36 -15.51
C GLU A 131 0.05 -10.25 -16.79
N ALA A 132 1.05 -9.36 -16.82
CA ALA A 132 1.95 -9.21 -17.96
C ALA A 132 2.94 -10.38 -18.09
N TYR A 133 3.24 -11.13 -17.03
CA TYR A 133 4.26 -12.18 -17.04
C TYR A 133 3.88 -13.41 -17.88
N PRO A 134 2.67 -13.98 -17.74
CA PRO A 134 2.23 -15.06 -18.63
C PRO A 134 2.19 -14.61 -20.09
N LEU A 135 1.72 -13.37 -20.35
CA LEU A 135 1.69 -12.79 -21.69
C LEU A 135 3.09 -12.64 -22.29
N ALA A 136 4.06 -12.17 -21.50
CA ALA A 136 5.46 -12.08 -21.90
C ALA A 136 6.05 -13.47 -22.22
N GLY A 137 5.70 -14.50 -21.45
CA GLY A 137 6.11 -15.87 -21.71
C GLY A 137 5.58 -16.42 -23.05
N VAL A 138 4.30 -16.18 -23.33
CA VAL A 138 3.66 -16.51 -24.61
C VAL A 138 4.30 -15.74 -25.77
N LEU A 139 4.58 -14.45 -25.60
CA LEU A 139 5.27 -13.64 -26.60
C LEU A 139 6.67 -14.18 -26.92
N GLY A 140 7.46 -14.57 -25.91
CA GLY A 140 8.78 -15.16 -26.15
C GLY A 140 8.71 -16.51 -26.88
N THR A 141 7.66 -17.31 -26.63
CA THR A 141 7.39 -18.52 -27.40
C THR A 141 7.11 -18.23 -28.87
N ILE A 142 6.26 -17.24 -29.15
CA ILE A 142 5.94 -16.81 -30.51
C ILE A 142 7.20 -16.33 -31.23
N LEU A 143 8.05 -15.55 -30.56
CA LEU A 143 9.32 -15.05 -31.13
C LEU A 143 10.30 -16.19 -31.40
N ALA A 144 10.45 -17.15 -30.47
CA ALA A 144 11.33 -18.29 -30.62
C ALA A 144 10.92 -19.20 -31.78
N ILE A 145 9.64 -19.56 -31.86
CA ILE A 145 9.08 -20.35 -32.96
C ILE A 145 9.19 -19.58 -34.29
N GLY A 146 8.84 -18.29 -34.29
CA GLY A 146 8.97 -17.43 -35.47
C GLY A 146 10.40 -17.38 -35.98
N SER A 147 11.39 -17.31 -35.09
CA SER A 147 12.82 -17.33 -35.46
C SER A 147 13.28 -18.69 -36.01
N ALA A 148 12.70 -19.80 -35.54
CA ALA A 148 13.00 -21.14 -36.03
C ALA A 148 12.49 -21.35 -37.46
N LEU A 149 11.28 -20.84 -37.74
CA LEU A 149 10.63 -20.96 -39.05
C LEU A 149 11.26 -20.07 -40.14
N GLN A 150 12.01 -19.03 -39.77
CA GLN A 150 12.66 -18.12 -40.70
C GLN A 150 14.02 -18.60 -41.23
N THR A 151 14.41 -19.84 -40.98
CA THR A 151 15.72 -20.35 -41.45
C THR A 151 15.73 -20.42 -42.98
N PRO A 152 16.51 -19.56 -43.68
CA PRO A 152 16.51 -19.51 -45.14
C PRO A 152 17.29 -20.72 -45.68
N ASP A 153 16.70 -21.38 -46.67
CA ASP A 153 17.25 -22.43 -47.53
C ASP A 153 17.71 -23.75 -46.88
N ALA A 154 16.87 -24.75 -47.14
CA ALA A 154 17.00 -26.19 -46.87
C ALA A 154 18.14 -26.89 -47.65
N ALA A 155 19.27 -26.22 -47.89
CA ALA A 155 20.37 -26.76 -48.71
C ALA A 155 21.65 -27.08 -47.93
N VAL A 156 21.74 -26.76 -46.64
CA VAL A 156 22.93 -27.03 -45.81
C VAL A 156 22.56 -27.95 -44.65
N ASP A 157 22.86 -29.23 -44.83
CA ASP A 157 22.97 -30.25 -43.79
C ASP A 157 21.77 -30.38 -42.82
N THR A 158 20.83 -31.26 -43.16
CA THR A 158 19.57 -31.50 -42.42
C THR A 158 19.79 -31.72 -40.91
N ALA A 159 20.91 -32.31 -40.50
CA ALA A 159 21.24 -32.52 -39.09
C ALA A 159 21.45 -31.19 -38.32
N THR A 160 22.11 -30.21 -38.95
CA THR A 160 22.36 -28.89 -38.34
C THR A 160 21.09 -28.05 -38.24
N THR A 161 20.18 -28.19 -39.22
CA THR A 161 18.86 -27.55 -39.22
C THR A 161 17.99 -28.11 -38.10
N MET A 162 17.95 -29.43 -37.92
CA MET A 162 17.20 -30.08 -36.84
C MET A 162 17.73 -29.69 -35.45
N SER A 163 19.06 -29.64 -35.26
CA SER A 163 19.65 -29.18 -34.00
C SER A 163 19.27 -27.74 -33.66
N SER A 164 19.25 -26.85 -34.66
CA SER A 164 18.86 -25.44 -34.49
C SER A 164 17.38 -25.29 -34.12
N ILE A 165 16.51 -26.07 -34.75
CA ILE A 165 15.07 -26.09 -34.45
C ILE A 165 14.82 -26.55 -33.00
N VAL A 166 15.46 -27.64 -32.57
CA VAL A 166 15.32 -28.17 -31.20
C VAL A 166 15.76 -27.14 -30.16
N LEU A 167 16.87 -26.43 -30.40
CA LEU A 167 17.34 -25.38 -29.49
C LEU A 167 16.31 -24.25 -29.33
N ARG A 168 15.65 -23.83 -30.42
CA ARG A 168 14.61 -22.79 -30.38
C ARG A 168 13.33 -23.24 -29.71
N PHE A 169 12.93 -24.50 -29.88
CA PHE A 169 11.84 -25.07 -29.08
C PHE A 169 12.19 -25.08 -27.59
N GLY A 170 13.45 -25.36 -27.24
CA GLY A 170 13.94 -25.23 -25.87
C GLY A 170 13.82 -23.80 -25.32
N GLU A 171 14.21 -22.79 -26.09
CA GLU A 171 14.05 -21.37 -25.72
C GLU A 171 12.58 -20.97 -25.52
N ALA A 172 11.69 -21.45 -26.40
CA ALA A 172 10.25 -21.22 -26.30
C ALA A 172 9.66 -21.78 -24.99
N ILE A 173 10.01 -23.03 -24.66
CA ILE A 173 9.57 -23.69 -23.43
C ILE A 173 10.09 -22.93 -22.21
N TRP A 174 11.37 -22.54 -22.22
CA TRP A 174 11.96 -21.77 -21.12
C TRP A 174 11.29 -20.41 -20.92
N SER A 175 10.96 -19.70 -22.00
CA SER A 175 10.25 -18.43 -21.92
C SER A 175 8.88 -18.58 -21.25
N THR A 176 8.09 -19.58 -21.66
CA THR A 176 6.78 -19.85 -21.06
C THR A 176 6.92 -20.24 -19.59
N PHE A 177 7.86 -21.12 -19.28
CA PHE A 177 8.11 -21.54 -17.91
C PHE A 177 8.49 -20.35 -17.02
N CYS A 178 9.41 -19.49 -17.47
CA CYS A 178 9.79 -18.28 -16.74
C CYS A 178 8.62 -17.33 -16.53
N GLY A 179 7.78 -17.10 -17.55
CA GLY A 179 6.59 -16.24 -17.45
C GLY A 179 5.58 -16.76 -16.43
N LEU A 180 5.24 -18.05 -16.49
CA LEU A 180 4.31 -18.68 -15.55
C LEU A 180 4.88 -18.77 -14.13
N ALA A 181 6.14 -19.18 -13.98
CA ALA A 181 6.79 -19.29 -12.67
C ALA A 181 6.88 -17.92 -11.98
N ALA A 182 7.25 -16.87 -12.72
CA ALA A 182 7.25 -15.51 -12.21
C ALA A 182 5.85 -15.05 -11.78
N ALA A 183 4.84 -15.29 -12.61
CA ALA A 183 3.46 -14.93 -12.28
C ALA A 183 2.97 -15.63 -11.01
N ILE A 184 3.14 -16.95 -10.90
CA ILE A 184 2.72 -17.74 -9.74
C ILE A 184 3.42 -17.24 -8.47
N LEU A 185 4.74 -17.04 -8.53
CA LEU A 185 5.50 -16.55 -7.40
C LEU A 185 5.04 -15.16 -6.96
N LEU A 186 4.85 -14.24 -7.90
CA LEU A 186 4.40 -12.87 -7.61
C LEU A 186 2.95 -12.85 -7.10
N MET A 187 2.06 -13.69 -7.64
CA MET A 187 0.69 -13.84 -7.13
C MET A 187 0.69 -14.33 -5.67
N PHE A 188 1.53 -15.32 -5.35
CA PHE A 188 1.66 -15.83 -3.99
C PHE A 188 2.12 -14.73 -3.03
N ILE A 189 3.16 -13.99 -3.40
CA ILE A 189 3.67 -12.88 -2.58
C ILE A 189 2.62 -11.76 -2.46
N ASN A 190 1.96 -11.40 -3.56
CA ASN A 190 0.89 -10.41 -3.55
C ASN A 190 -0.23 -10.80 -2.59
N SER A 191 -0.68 -12.06 -2.59
CA SER A 191 -1.73 -12.55 -1.67
C SER A 191 -1.34 -12.36 -0.19
N MET A 192 -0.08 -12.63 0.15
CA MET A 192 0.44 -12.41 1.50
C MET A 192 0.47 -10.92 1.90
N LEU A 193 0.78 -10.03 0.94
CA LEU A 193 0.89 -8.59 1.18
C LEU A 193 -0.47 -7.88 1.17
N GLU A 194 -1.38 -8.29 0.29
CA GLU A 194 -2.74 -7.75 0.15
C GLU A 194 -3.48 -7.80 1.48
N THR A 195 -3.46 -8.94 2.16
CA THR A 195 -4.09 -9.08 3.48
C THR A 195 -3.54 -8.07 4.50
N ARG A 196 -2.25 -7.70 4.39
CA ARG A 196 -1.62 -6.71 5.28
C ARG A 196 -1.96 -5.28 4.88
N PHE A 197 -1.96 -4.99 3.58
CA PHE A 197 -2.26 -3.67 3.03
C PHE A 197 -3.72 -3.29 3.27
N ASP A 198 -4.65 -4.23 3.09
CA ASP A 198 -6.07 -4.04 3.39
C ASP A 198 -6.29 -3.70 4.86
N ARG A 199 -5.58 -4.38 5.77
CA ARG A 199 -5.64 -4.05 7.20
C ARG A 199 -5.15 -2.63 7.50
N LEU A 200 -4.09 -2.15 6.87
CA LEU A 200 -3.64 -0.76 7.04
C LEU A 200 -4.69 0.23 6.53
N ASN A 201 -5.30 -0.04 5.38
CA ASN A 201 -6.34 0.81 4.83
C ASN A 201 -7.59 0.85 5.73
N GLN A 202 -7.98 -0.30 6.29
CA GLN A 202 -9.05 -0.38 7.28
C GLN A 202 -8.72 0.40 8.55
N SER A 203 -7.53 0.23 9.13
CA SER A 203 -7.10 0.98 10.31
C SER A 203 -7.07 2.50 10.04
N ARG A 204 -6.61 2.94 8.87
CA ARG A 204 -6.63 4.36 8.47
C ARG A 204 -8.05 4.91 8.40
N ALA A 205 -8.95 4.20 7.72
CA ALA A 205 -10.34 4.60 7.60
C ALA A 205 -11.02 4.67 8.97
N HIS A 206 -10.83 3.64 9.79
CA HIS A 206 -11.38 3.56 11.14
C HIS A 206 -10.90 4.71 12.04
N VAL A 207 -9.59 4.96 12.08
CA VAL A 207 -9.01 6.09 12.83
C VAL A 207 -9.60 7.42 12.36
N ARG A 208 -9.70 7.63 11.05
CA ARG A 208 -10.26 8.87 10.49
C ARG A 208 -11.70 9.07 10.93
N ASP A 209 -12.51 8.03 10.89
CA ASP A 209 -13.93 8.10 11.25
C ASP A 209 -14.10 8.35 12.76
N VAL A 210 -13.31 7.69 13.60
CA VAL A 210 -13.33 7.89 15.06
C VAL A 210 -12.89 9.30 15.42
N VAL A 211 -11.79 9.80 14.84
CA VAL A 211 -11.30 11.16 15.09
C VAL A 211 -12.33 12.20 14.61
N ALA A 212 -12.93 12.02 13.45
CA ALA A 212 -13.97 12.92 12.94
C ALA A 212 -15.21 12.93 13.84
N LYS A 213 -15.66 11.77 14.31
CA LYS A 213 -16.77 11.63 15.24
C LYS A 213 -16.47 12.29 16.58
N ALA A 214 -15.31 11.96 17.17
CA ALA A 214 -14.82 12.54 18.42
C ALA A 214 -14.77 14.07 18.34
N LYS A 215 -14.24 14.62 17.24
CA LYS A 215 -14.18 16.08 17.02
C LYS A 215 -15.55 16.70 17.00
N ARG A 216 -16.50 16.09 16.29
CA ARG A 216 -17.89 16.59 16.22
C ARG A 216 -18.54 16.59 17.60
N GLU A 217 -18.45 15.49 18.34
CA GLU A 217 -19.13 15.33 19.64
C GLU A 217 -18.53 16.20 20.74
N LEU A 218 -17.21 16.32 20.78
CA LEU A 218 -16.52 17.18 21.74
C LEU A 218 -16.78 18.66 21.43
N ALA A 219 -16.80 19.05 20.15
CA ALA A 219 -17.11 20.43 19.75
C ALA A 219 -18.55 20.83 20.08
N MET A 220 -19.53 19.93 19.87
CA MET A 220 -20.92 20.16 20.27
C MET A 220 -21.06 20.25 21.79
N SER A 221 -20.39 19.37 22.54
CA SER A 221 -20.39 19.39 24.01
C SER A 221 -19.80 20.70 24.55
N ALA A 222 -18.68 21.16 23.97
CA ALA A 222 -18.06 22.42 24.34
C ALA A 222 -18.98 23.63 24.04
N ALA A 223 -19.63 23.65 22.88
CA ALA A 223 -20.57 24.70 22.50
C ALA A 223 -21.80 24.76 23.44
N LEU A 224 -22.33 23.60 23.83
CA LEU A 224 -23.43 23.50 24.80
C LEU A 224 -23.03 24.06 26.18
N THR A 225 -21.83 23.74 26.67
CA THR A 225 -21.32 24.28 27.94
C THR A 225 -21.17 25.80 27.86
N MET A 226 -20.58 26.34 26.79
CA MET A 226 -20.45 27.80 26.61
C MET A 226 -21.81 28.51 26.56
N SER A 227 -22.81 27.91 25.92
CA SER A 227 -24.17 28.46 25.86
C SER A 227 -24.84 28.49 27.24
N ARG A 228 -24.67 27.43 28.05
CA ARG A 228 -25.20 27.35 29.42
C ARG A 228 -24.55 28.37 30.35
N ASP A 229 -23.24 28.56 30.25
CA ASP A 229 -22.50 29.54 31.07
C ASP A 229 -22.88 30.99 30.71
N ALA A 230 -23.19 31.26 29.45
CA ALA A 230 -23.70 32.57 29.01
C ALA A 230 -25.10 32.87 29.57
N ALA A 231 -26.00 31.88 29.57
CA ALA A 231 -27.36 32.02 30.10
C ALA A 231 -27.36 32.28 31.62
N THR A 232 -26.55 31.53 32.38
CA THR A 232 -26.43 31.71 33.84
C THR A 232 -25.80 33.06 34.22
N ARG A 233 -24.82 33.56 33.45
CA ARG A 233 -24.30 34.93 33.64
C ARG A 233 -25.36 35.99 33.39
N SER A 234 -26.17 35.83 32.34
CA SER A 234 -27.26 36.76 32.03
C SER A 234 -28.29 36.84 33.16
N GLU A 235 -28.66 35.71 33.78
CA GLU A 235 -29.58 35.70 34.93
C GLU A 235 -28.99 36.34 36.18
N SER A 236 -27.68 36.17 36.44
CA SER A 236 -27.00 36.80 37.59
C SER A 236 -26.85 38.32 37.44
N GLY A 237 -26.73 38.83 36.21
CA GLY A 237 -26.66 40.26 35.92
C GLY A 237 -28.00 40.98 36.11
N ILE A 238 -29.12 40.27 35.90
CA ILE A 238 -30.47 40.83 36.04
C ILE A 238 -30.89 40.95 37.52
N THR A 239 -30.46 40.03 38.39
CA THR A 239 -30.82 40.06 39.83
C THR A 239 -30.03 41.10 40.64
N THR A 240 -28.88 41.54 40.15
CA THR A 240 -28.05 42.54 40.86
C THR A 240 -28.44 43.99 40.53
N GLY A 241 -29.23 44.22 39.47
CA GLY A 241 -29.66 45.55 39.02
C GLY A 241 -31.00 46.05 39.58
N ALA A 242 -31.70 45.26 40.40
CA ALA A 242 -33.02 45.61 40.95
C ALA A 242 -32.98 46.10 42.42
N ALA A 243 -31.78 46.33 42.97
CA ALA A 243 -31.58 46.80 44.34
C ALA A 243 -30.84 48.15 44.37
N THR A 244 -31.45 49.18 43.78
CA THR A 244 -31.19 50.60 44.08
C THR A 244 -32.46 51.40 43.90
#